data_AF-A0A1Z8QA04-F1
#
_entry.id   AF-A0A1Z8QA04-F1
#
_cell.length_a   1.000
_cell.length_b   1.000
_cell.length_c   1.000
_cell.angle_alpha   90.00
_cell.angle_beta   90.00
_cell.angle_gamma   90.00
#
_symmetry.space_group_name_H-M   'P 1'
#
loop_
_entity.id
_entity.type
_entity.pdbx_description
1 polymer ?
#
loop_
_entity_poly.entity_id
_entity_poly.type
_entity_poly.pdbx_seq_one_letter_code
_entity_poly.pdbx_strand_id
1 'polypeptide(L)'
;MATVDTVKTALVNKLETSIASSTPEQLAYIAKAVNSIEPPIAWESKDSNFTATNYRGYFINTTNGQVIITMPSVSGNTVGDGRVNVVDVKQNFQTNHVLLRPNGTDKILGQDSDIIVDTMGSALQMVWSGATDGWQFLVQG
;
A
#
# COMPACT_ATOMS: atom_id res chain seq x y z
N MET A 1 -23.67 28.11 15.18
CA MET A 1 -22.33 27.66 14.73
C MET A 1 -22.48 27.10 13.33
N ALA A 2 -21.52 27.32 12.42
CA ALA A 2 -21.55 26.66 11.12
C ALA A 2 -21.52 25.13 11.32
N THR A 3 -22.29 24.40 10.54
CA THR A 3 -22.22 22.93 10.57
C THR A 3 -20.89 22.46 10.00
N VAL A 4 -20.45 21.26 10.39
CA VAL A 4 -19.23 20.65 9.83
C VAL A 4 -19.30 20.60 8.29
N ASP A 5 -20.48 20.30 7.74
CA ASP A 5 -20.70 20.25 6.29
C ASP A 5 -20.56 21.61 5.61
N THR A 6 -21.08 22.67 6.24
CA THR A 6 -20.92 24.05 5.75
C THR A 6 -19.44 24.45 5.72
N VAL A 7 -18.68 24.11 6.77
CA VAL A 7 -17.25 24.44 6.86
C VAL A 7 -16.44 23.65 5.83
N LYS A 8 -16.72 22.35 5.68
CA LYS A 8 -16.05 21.48 4.70
C LYS A 8 -16.27 21.99 3.27
N THR A 9 -17.51 22.33 2.94
CA THR A 9 -17.87 22.86 1.61
C THR A 9 -17.13 24.18 1.32
N ALA A 10 -17.09 25.10 2.28
CA ALA A 10 -16.39 26.37 2.11
C ALA A 10 -14.86 26.19 1.92
N LEU A 11 -14.26 25.19 2.57
CA LEU A 11 -12.84 24.88 2.44
C LEU A 11 -12.52 24.30 1.05
N VAL A 12 -13.36 23.39 0.55
CA VAL A 12 -13.24 22.80 -0.79
C VAL A 12 -13.33 23.89 -1.86
N ASN A 13 -14.33 24.76 -1.80
CA ASN A 13 -14.51 25.84 -2.78
C ASN A 13 -13.30 26.81 -2.81
N LYS A 14 -12.69 27.09 -1.65
CA LYS A 14 -11.48 27.92 -1.57
C LYS A 14 -10.25 27.25 -2.20
N LEU A 15 -10.12 25.93 -2.04
CA LEU A 15 -9.05 25.16 -2.68
C LEU A 15 -9.23 25.16 -4.20
N GLU A 16 -10.43 24.87 -4.68
CA GLU A 16 -10.74 24.85 -6.12
C GLU A 16 -10.47 26.20 -6.79
N THR A 17 -10.90 27.30 -6.16
CA THR A 17 -10.67 28.66 -6.67
C THR A 17 -9.18 28.99 -6.73
N SER A 18 -8.41 28.65 -5.70
CA SER A 18 -6.96 28.88 -5.65
C SER A 18 -6.21 28.08 -6.72
N ILE A 19 -6.63 26.82 -6.97
CA ILE A 19 -6.07 25.97 -8.02
C ILE A 19 -6.34 26.57 -9.40
N ALA A 20 -7.57 27.01 -9.68
CA ALA A 20 -7.93 27.59 -10.97
C ALA A 20 -7.16 28.87 -11.31
N SER A 21 -6.77 29.66 -10.31
CA SER A 21 -5.99 30.89 -10.49
C SER A 21 -4.46 30.70 -10.48
N SER A 22 -3.97 29.47 -10.29
CA SER A 22 -2.53 29.19 -10.14
C SER A 22 -1.79 29.22 -11.48
N THR A 23 -0.54 29.71 -11.49
CA THR A 23 0.36 29.58 -12.65
C THR A 23 0.73 28.11 -12.91
N PRO A 24 1.21 27.76 -14.11
CA PRO A 24 1.71 26.41 -14.38
C PRO A 24 2.80 25.94 -13.39
N GLU A 25 3.69 26.81 -12.92
CA GLU A 25 4.69 26.42 -11.90
C GLU A 25 4.05 26.19 -10.52
N GLN A 26 3.06 26.99 -10.14
CA GLN A 26 2.31 26.80 -8.90
C GLN A 26 1.50 25.50 -8.94
N LEU A 27 0.89 25.19 -10.09
CA LEU A 27 0.19 23.92 -10.33
C LEU A 27 1.15 22.73 -10.26
N ALA A 28 2.37 22.85 -10.79
CA ALA A 28 3.39 21.81 -10.68
C ALA A 28 3.83 21.59 -9.22
N TYR A 29 3.96 22.65 -8.43
CA TYR A 29 4.27 22.56 -7.00
C TYR A 29 3.12 21.92 -6.21
N ILE A 30 1.88 22.29 -6.51
CA ILE A 30 0.69 21.67 -5.90
C ILE A 30 0.60 20.19 -6.28
N ALA A 31 0.83 19.84 -7.54
CA ALA A 31 0.85 18.45 -7.99
C ALA A 31 1.94 17.65 -7.25
N LYS A 32 3.14 18.22 -7.09
CA LYS A 32 4.22 17.60 -6.30
C LYS A 32 3.81 17.42 -4.83
N ALA A 33 3.20 18.43 -4.22
CA ALA A 33 2.76 18.39 -2.83
C ALA A 33 1.63 17.37 -2.61
N VAL A 34 0.63 17.35 -3.49
CA VAL A 34 -0.49 16.39 -3.45
C VAL A 34 0.01 14.96 -3.64
N ASN A 35 0.91 14.74 -4.61
CA ASN A 35 1.52 13.41 -4.82
C ASN A 35 2.44 12.96 -3.67
N SER A 36 2.84 13.88 -2.78
CA SER A 36 3.61 13.57 -1.58
C SER A 36 2.73 13.26 -0.36
N ILE A 37 1.41 13.47 -0.44
CA ILE A 37 0.47 13.06 0.61
C ILE A 37 0.17 11.57 0.41
N GLU A 38 0.92 10.71 1.10
CA GLU A 38 0.61 9.28 1.14
C GLU A 38 -0.77 9.06 1.81
N PRO A 39 -1.68 8.26 1.22
CA PRO A 39 -2.91 7.86 1.87
C PRO A 39 -2.64 7.18 3.23
N PRO A 40 -3.49 7.41 4.25
CA PRO A 40 -3.35 6.74 5.52
C PRO A 40 -3.48 5.21 5.33
N ILE A 41 -2.62 4.45 6.02
CA ILE A 41 -2.71 2.99 6.02
C ILE A 41 -3.96 2.57 6.81
N ALA A 42 -4.92 1.96 6.11
CA ALA A 42 -6.04 1.30 6.76
C ALA A 42 -5.70 -0.17 7.02
N TRP A 43 -6.06 -0.65 8.22
CA TRP A 43 -5.73 -1.99 8.70
C TRP A 43 -6.93 -2.92 8.66
N GLU A 44 -6.71 -4.17 8.27
CA GLU A 44 -7.71 -5.24 8.30
C GLU A 44 -7.09 -6.60 8.66
N SER A 45 -7.92 -7.55 9.10
CA SER A 45 -7.51 -8.92 9.40
C SER A 45 -7.87 -9.86 8.27
N LYS A 46 -6.98 -10.79 7.93
CA LYS A 46 -7.20 -11.84 6.91
C LYS A 46 -6.75 -13.20 7.42
N ASP A 47 -7.47 -14.24 7.01
CA ASP A 47 -7.23 -15.64 7.36
C ASP A 47 -7.36 -16.58 6.16
N SER A 48 -7.47 -16.02 4.96
CA SER A 48 -7.68 -16.72 3.70
C SER A 48 -7.06 -15.93 2.55
N ASN A 49 -6.91 -16.56 1.39
CA ASN A 49 -6.25 -15.96 0.23
C ASN A 49 -6.96 -14.70 -0.26
N PHE A 50 -6.19 -13.68 -0.65
CA PHE A 50 -6.75 -12.41 -1.14
C PHE A 50 -5.79 -11.65 -2.07
N THR A 51 -6.31 -10.64 -2.75
CA THR A 51 -5.50 -9.63 -3.43
C THR A 51 -5.40 -8.39 -2.56
N ALA A 52 -4.18 -7.99 -2.21
CA ALA A 52 -3.91 -6.80 -1.45
C ALA A 52 -4.26 -5.53 -2.24
N THR A 53 -4.52 -4.44 -1.53
CA THR A 53 -4.75 -3.12 -2.10
C THR A 53 -3.62 -2.18 -1.69
N ASN A 54 -3.28 -1.22 -2.55
CA ASN A 54 -2.31 -0.17 -2.20
C ASN A 54 -2.76 0.58 -0.94
N TYR A 55 -1.77 0.97 -0.12
CA TYR A 55 -1.97 1.72 1.12
C TYR A 55 -2.85 0.99 2.15
N ARG A 56 -2.53 -0.29 2.36
CA ARG A 56 -3.18 -1.15 3.36
C ARG A 56 -2.18 -1.88 4.24
N GLY A 57 -2.66 -2.26 5.42
CA GLY A 57 -1.99 -3.13 6.35
C GLY A 57 -2.87 -4.33 6.70
N TYR A 58 -2.23 -5.49 6.81
CA TYR A 58 -2.91 -6.76 6.98
C TYR A 58 -2.36 -7.52 8.18
N PHE A 59 -3.23 -7.79 9.16
CA PHE A 59 -2.97 -8.78 10.20
C PHE A 59 -3.34 -10.15 9.66
N ILE A 60 -2.34 -11.01 9.43
CA ILE A 60 -2.56 -12.31 8.83
C ILE A 60 -2.60 -13.39 9.90
N ASN A 61 -3.69 -14.15 9.91
CA ASN A 61 -3.86 -15.32 10.75
C ASN A 61 -3.74 -16.59 9.91
N THR A 62 -2.63 -17.31 10.04
CA THR A 62 -2.40 -18.59 9.36
C THR A 62 -2.73 -19.82 10.23
N THR A 63 -3.48 -19.67 11.33
CA THR A 63 -3.87 -20.82 12.19
C THR A 63 -4.57 -21.92 11.40
N ASN A 64 -5.37 -21.57 10.40
CA ASN A 64 -6.18 -22.53 9.63
C ASN A 64 -5.50 -23.01 8.33
N GLY A 65 -4.27 -22.57 8.06
CA GLY A 65 -3.53 -22.94 6.86
C GLY A 65 -2.73 -21.79 6.27
N GLN A 66 -2.00 -22.11 5.20
CA GLN A 66 -1.25 -21.14 4.40
C GLN A 66 -2.19 -20.06 3.83
N VAL A 67 -1.71 -18.81 3.80
CA VAL A 67 -2.41 -17.69 3.17
C VAL A 67 -1.58 -17.15 2.01
N ILE A 68 -2.21 -17.01 0.85
CA ILE A 68 -1.63 -16.40 -0.35
C ILE A 68 -2.13 -14.96 -0.46
N ILE A 69 -1.19 -14.02 -0.50
CA ILE A 69 -1.42 -12.59 -0.70
C ILE A 69 -0.94 -12.24 -2.10
N THR A 70 -1.87 -12.03 -3.03
CA THR A 70 -1.54 -11.49 -4.35
C THR A 70 -1.31 -9.98 -4.23
N MET A 71 -0.20 -9.48 -4.76
CA MET A 71 0.12 -8.05 -4.70
C MET A 71 -0.92 -7.20 -5.42
N PRO A 72 -1.09 -5.93 -5.04
CA PRO A 72 -1.92 -5.00 -5.79
C PRO A 72 -1.41 -4.90 -7.23
N SER A 73 -2.34 -4.75 -8.18
CA SER A 73 -1.94 -4.30 -9.52
C SER A 73 -1.28 -2.93 -9.40
N VAL A 74 -0.12 -2.79 -10.01
CA VAL A 74 0.67 -1.55 -10.00
C VAL A 74 0.57 -0.78 -11.32
N SER A 75 -0.41 -1.11 -12.16
CA SER A 75 -0.69 -0.37 -13.39
C SER A 75 -0.93 1.11 -13.07
N GLY A 76 0.05 1.96 -13.37
CA GLY A 76 0.01 3.40 -13.09
C GLY A 76 0.78 3.85 -11.85
N ASN A 77 1.33 2.95 -11.04
CA ASN A 77 2.20 3.33 -9.92
C ASN A 77 3.55 3.85 -10.45
N THR A 78 4.06 4.91 -9.85
CA THR A 78 5.45 5.38 -10.05
C THR A 78 6.39 4.76 -9.01
N VAL A 79 7.70 4.88 -9.23
CA VAL A 79 8.71 4.46 -8.23
C VAL A 79 8.42 5.16 -6.90
N GLY A 80 8.38 4.38 -5.81
CA GLY A 80 8.09 4.89 -4.47
C GLY A 80 6.61 5.01 -4.14
N ASP A 81 5.70 4.70 -5.07
CA ASP A 81 4.26 4.58 -4.83
C ASP A 81 3.91 3.19 -4.27
N GLY A 82 2.69 3.00 -3.77
CA GLY A 82 2.21 1.72 -3.28
C GLY A 82 2.83 1.30 -1.93
N ARG A 83 1.97 0.96 -0.98
CA ARG A 83 2.37 0.45 0.34
C ARG A 83 1.53 -0.76 0.68
N VAL A 84 2.17 -1.87 1.05
CA VAL A 84 1.48 -3.03 1.62
C VAL A 84 2.24 -3.45 2.87
N ASN A 85 1.53 -3.59 3.98
CA ASN A 85 2.09 -4.02 5.25
C ASN A 85 1.49 -5.38 5.62
N VAL A 86 2.32 -6.31 6.06
CA VAL A 86 1.91 -7.65 6.46
C VAL A 86 2.48 -7.94 7.84
N VAL A 87 1.64 -8.42 8.75
CA VAL A 87 2.01 -8.75 10.13
C VAL A 87 1.49 -10.14 10.47
N ASP A 88 2.39 -11.00 10.95
CA ASP A 88 2.04 -12.30 11.55
C ASP A 88 1.39 -12.10 12.92
N VAL A 89 0.06 -11.92 12.94
CA VAL A 89 -0.67 -11.56 14.16
C VAL A 89 -0.80 -12.73 15.14
N LYS A 90 -0.54 -13.96 14.69
CA LYS A 90 -0.61 -15.18 15.51
C LYS A 90 0.74 -15.81 15.81
N GLN A 91 1.83 -15.23 15.30
CA GLN A 91 3.17 -15.76 15.43
C GLN A 91 3.26 -17.22 14.94
N ASN A 92 2.66 -17.49 13.78
CA ASN A 92 2.50 -18.85 13.26
C ASN A 92 2.98 -19.05 11.80
N PHE A 93 3.66 -18.06 11.21
CA PHE A 93 4.19 -18.19 9.85
C PHE A 93 5.14 -19.38 9.68
N GLN A 94 5.87 -19.78 10.73
CA GLN A 94 6.75 -20.97 10.70
C GLN A 94 6.01 -22.30 10.54
N THR A 95 4.74 -22.37 10.96
CA THR A 95 3.91 -23.58 10.85
C THR A 95 3.12 -23.56 9.56
N ASN A 96 2.48 -22.41 9.28
CA ASN A 96 1.72 -22.15 8.08
C ASN A 96 2.16 -20.80 7.53
N HIS A 97 2.98 -20.83 6.49
CA HIS A 97 3.61 -19.64 5.94
C HIS A 97 2.65 -18.79 5.11
N VAL A 98 3.06 -17.56 4.85
CA VAL A 98 2.44 -16.71 3.85
C VAL A 98 3.20 -16.83 2.53
N LEU A 99 2.46 -16.86 1.43
CA LEU A 99 3.02 -16.64 0.10
C LEU A 99 2.66 -15.25 -0.39
N LEU A 100 3.66 -14.48 -0.75
CA LEU A 100 3.52 -13.22 -1.45
C LEU A 100 3.59 -13.49 -2.95
N ARG A 101 2.47 -13.30 -3.66
CA ARG A 101 2.33 -13.64 -5.07
C ARG A 101 2.38 -12.40 -5.96
N PRO A 102 3.21 -12.38 -7.02
CA PRO A 102 3.17 -11.31 -8.01
C PRO A 102 1.82 -11.25 -8.73
N ASN A 103 1.43 -10.05 -9.17
CA ASN A 103 0.18 -9.87 -9.92
C ASN A 103 0.47 -9.78 -11.41
N GLY A 104 -0.02 -10.76 -12.19
CA GLY A 104 0.23 -10.80 -13.63
C GLY A 104 1.73 -10.93 -13.94
N THR A 105 2.31 -9.92 -14.61
CA THR A 105 3.73 -9.87 -14.99
C THR A 105 4.58 -9.02 -14.03
N ASP A 106 4.00 -8.55 -12.94
CA ASP A 106 4.73 -7.81 -11.91
C ASP A 106 5.75 -8.70 -11.21
N LYS A 107 6.65 -8.08 -10.45
CA LYS A 107 7.71 -8.76 -9.72
C LYS A 107 7.69 -8.46 -8.24
N ILE A 108 8.31 -9.34 -7.47
CA ILE A 108 8.65 -9.16 -6.06
C ILE A 108 10.13 -9.50 -5.92
N LEU A 109 10.94 -8.56 -5.42
CA LEU A 109 12.39 -8.73 -5.29
C LEU A 109 13.08 -9.14 -6.63
N GLY A 110 12.58 -8.62 -7.76
CA GLY A 110 13.07 -8.91 -9.10
C GLY A 110 12.60 -10.23 -9.72
N GLN A 111 11.77 -10.99 -9.01
CA GLN A 111 11.29 -12.31 -9.41
C GLN A 111 9.80 -12.30 -9.74
N ASP A 112 9.38 -13.14 -10.68
CA ASP A 112 7.98 -13.36 -11.10
C ASP A 112 7.35 -14.60 -10.44
N SER A 113 7.97 -15.11 -9.37
CA SER A 113 7.50 -16.23 -8.56
C SER A 113 7.06 -15.79 -7.16
N ASP A 114 6.31 -16.66 -6.48
CA ASP A 114 5.90 -16.44 -5.10
C ASP A 114 7.11 -16.34 -4.16
N ILE A 115 7.05 -15.41 -3.20
CA ILE A 115 8.00 -15.30 -2.09
C ILE A 115 7.40 -15.92 -0.84
N ILE A 116 8.14 -16.84 -0.21
CA ILE A 116 7.76 -17.47 1.05
C ILE A 116 8.12 -16.55 2.22
N VAL A 117 7.19 -16.36 3.15
CA VAL A 117 7.41 -15.69 4.43
C VAL A 117 7.00 -16.65 5.55
N ASP A 118 8.01 -17.23 6.21
CA ASP A 118 7.86 -18.30 7.21
C ASP A 118 8.49 -17.95 8.57
N THR A 119 9.03 -16.74 8.74
CA THR A 119 9.57 -16.30 10.03
C THR A 119 8.44 -15.98 11.02
N MET A 120 8.42 -16.67 12.16
CA MET A 120 7.48 -16.46 13.25
C MET A 120 7.48 -15.00 13.74
N GLY A 121 6.28 -14.40 13.83
CA GLY A 121 6.10 -13.06 14.38
C GLY A 121 6.68 -11.96 13.50
N SER A 122 6.99 -12.26 12.25
CA SER A 122 7.52 -11.27 11.31
C SER A 122 6.48 -10.21 10.95
N ALA A 123 6.98 -9.00 10.73
CA ALA A 123 6.25 -7.90 10.14
C ALA A 123 7.11 -7.33 9.01
N LEU A 124 6.49 -7.07 7.87
CA LEU A 124 7.17 -6.55 6.69
C LEU A 124 6.31 -5.48 6.03
N GLN A 125 6.98 -4.42 5.59
CA GLN A 125 6.42 -3.41 4.73
C GLN A 125 7.00 -3.60 3.33
N MET A 126 6.18 -3.36 2.31
CA MET A 126 6.60 -3.41 0.91
C MET A 126 6.30 -2.11 0.20
N VAL A 127 7.20 -1.75 -0.71
CA VAL A 127 7.14 -0.54 -1.53
C VAL A 127 7.38 -0.92 -2.99
N TRP A 128 6.66 -0.32 -3.93
CA TRP A 128 6.91 -0.53 -5.35
C TRP A 128 8.13 0.29 -5.82
N SER A 129 9.11 -0.37 -6.43
CA SER A 129 10.31 0.28 -6.99
C SER A 129 10.31 0.43 -8.51
N GLY A 130 9.27 -0.06 -9.20
CA GLY A 130 9.16 -0.05 -10.66
C GLY A 130 9.20 -1.45 -11.28
N ALA A 131 8.87 -1.57 -12.57
CA ALA A 131 8.63 -2.86 -13.22
C ALA A 131 9.85 -3.80 -13.30
N THR A 132 11.08 -3.27 -13.21
CA THR A 132 12.31 -4.09 -13.28
C THR A 132 12.47 -4.97 -12.05
N ASP A 133 12.35 -4.38 -10.86
CA ASP A 133 12.62 -5.05 -9.57
C ASP A 133 11.33 -5.30 -8.78
N GLY A 134 10.26 -4.58 -9.08
CA GLY A 134 8.93 -4.79 -8.55
C GLY A 134 8.75 -4.34 -7.09
N TRP A 135 8.01 -5.12 -6.30
CA TRP A 135 7.81 -4.88 -4.88
C TRP A 135 9.07 -5.21 -4.08
N GLN A 136 9.51 -4.27 -3.25
CA GLN A 136 10.72 -4.39 -2.42
C GLN A 136 10.35 -4.39 -0.95
N PHE A 137 11.08 -5.18 -0.15
CA PHE A 137 10.96 -5.14 1.30
C PHE A 137 11.57 -3.84 1.83
N LEU A 138 10.79 -3.14 2.65
CA LEU A 138 11.25 -2.04 3.46
C LEU A 138 11.36 -2.55 4.90
N VAL A 139 12.60 -2.82 5.33
CA VAL A 139 12.88 -3.11 6.74
C VAL A 139 12.86 -1.79 7.49
N GLN A 140 11.95 -1.65 8.45
CA GLN A 140 12.05 -0.57 9.44
C GLN A 140 13.07 -1.02 10.50
N GLY A 141 14.19 -0.31 10.56
CA GLY A 141 15.24 -0.53 11.57
C GLY A 141 14.87 -0.02 12.94
#